data_AF-A0A833ELP8-F1
#
_entry.id   AF-A0A833ELP8-F1
#
_cell.length_a   1.000
_cell.length_b   1.000
_cell.length_c   1.000
_cell.angle_alpha   90.00
_cell.angle_beta   90.00
_cell.angle_gamma   90.00
#
_symmetry.space_group_name_H-M   'P 1'
#
loop_
_entity.id
_entity.type
_entity.pdbx_description
1 polymer ?
#
loop_
_entity_poly.entity_id
_entity_poly.type
_entity_poly.pdbx_seq_one_letter_code
_entity_poly.pdbx_strand_id
1 'polypeptide(L)'
;MKKLVIVAAIVAAGVGGVSYANYVATQEVRAEVDKQLALVSEQTGAIFKYAGLSASVISKSVEITNMEVISPEGDNVAKIQSIEITGYDPDNISPHTSFDVKSFQFDKDFAAKLPADTNEMLASASYDLHSSLDYDEQSGNSDVVVKLDAKDIVSFNMDMGLANSKALMDASLAISKAQQEAGNQPLTYEQELQQQTLVMQAMSKLEPRNVSFSLNNQGKLKDLLSSELEKQGMTLEQMELMLQQQLQQAPVTQDIAEALTSFAKGLNSFSVSAKLPEGKTMMEVNQHIMMLVGQPEELVKFINLEVKGD
;
A
#
# COMPACT_ATOMS: atom_id res chain seq x y z
N MET A 1 16.73 -9.57 -9.64
CA MET A 1 15.85 -8.56 -10.28
C MET A 1 14.62 -9.18 -10.95
N LYS A 2 14.71 -10.11 -11.93
CA LYS A 2 13.51 -10.75 -12.54
C LYS A 2 12.51 -11.37 -11.54
N LYS A 3 12.99 -11.99 -10.45
CA LYS A 3 12.15 -12.60 -9.40
C LYS A 3 11.34 -11.60 -8.56
N LEU A 4 11.85 -10.37 -8.36
CA LEU A 4 11.15 -9.32 -7.60
C LEU A 4 10.08 -8.63 -8.46
N VAL A 5 10.28 -8.57 -9.78
CA VAL A 5 9.31 -8.04 -10.74
C VAL A 5 8.02 -8.87 -10.75
N ILE A 6 8.11 -10.18 -10.54
CA ILE A 6 6.95 -11.10 -10.46
C ILE A 6 6.02 -10.74 -9.28
N VAL A 7 6.58 -10.32 -8.12
CA VAL A 7 5.80 -9.98 -6.92
C VAL A 7 5.03 -8.67 -7.10
N ALA A 8 5.64 -7.65 -7.71
CA ALA A 8 4.96 -6.40 -8.04
C ALA A 8 3.85 -6.59 -9.09
N ALA A 9 4.07 -7.53 -10.03
CA ALA A 9 3.11 -7.90 -11.06
C ALA A 9 1.82 -8.54 -10.50
N ILE A 10 1.90 -9.29 -9.40
CA ILE A 10 0.73 -9.91 -8.72
C ILE A 10 -0.23 -8.83 -8.18
N VAL A 11 0.32 -7.76 -7.59
CA VAL A 11 -0.47 -6.62 -7.08
C VAL A 11 -1.06 -5.83 -8.25
N ALA A 12 -0.32 -5.68 -9.35
CA ALA A 12 -0.78 -5.01 -10.57
C ALA A 12 -1.88 -5.80 -11.33
N ALA A 13 -1.82 -7.13 -11.34
CA ALA A 13 -2.81 -8.00 -11.98
C ALA A 13 -4.20 -7.92 -11.34
N GLY A 14 -4.25 -7.53 -10.05
CA GLY A 14 -5.51 -7.21 -9.40
C GLY A 14 -6.20 -6.01 -10.06
N VAL A 15 -5.48 -4.95 -10.41
CA VAL A 15 -6.09 -3.65 -10.74
C VAL A 15 -6.72 -3.56 -12.16
N GLY A 16 -6.78 -4.67 -12.90
CA GLY A 16 -7.28 -4.72 -14.27
C GLY A 16 -8.80 -4.92 -14.38
N GLY A 17 -9.55 -3.82 -14.48
CA GLY A 17 -10.44 -3.64 -15.64
C GLY A 17 -11.73 -4.43 -15.77
N VAL A 18 -12.46 -4.82 -14.72
CA VAL A 18 -13.72 -5.58 -14.87
C VAL A 18 -14.96 -4.72 -14.61
N SER A 19 -15.60 -4.26 -15.69
CA SER A 19 -16.94 -3.66 -15.65
C SER A 19 -18.03 -4.74 -15.55
N TYR A 20 -19.09 -4.45 -14.79
CA TYR A 20 -20.15 -5.42 -14.48
C TYR A 20 -21.48 -5.12 -15.15
N ALA A 21 -21.95 -6.04 -16.00
CA ALA A 21 -23.36 -6.16 -16.37
C ALA A 21 -23.80 -7.65 -16.60
N ASN A 22 -24.69 -8.15 -15.74
CA ASN A 22 -25.50 -9.38 -15.83
C ASN A 22 -24.83 -10.78 -15.78
N TYR A 23 -25.58 -11.84 -15.47
CA TYR A 23 -25.12 -13.24 -15.22
C TYR A 23 -24.36 -13.93 -16.38
N VAL A 24 -24.33 -13.34 -17.57
CA VAL A 24 -23.41 -13.71 -18.68
C VAL A 24 -21.96 -13.25 -18.39
N ALA A 25 -21.79 -12.35 -17.42
CA ALA A 25 -20.56 -11.69 -17.01
C ALA A 25 -19.52 -12.60 -16.35
N THR A 26 -19.84 -13.76 -15.77
CA THR A 26 -18.75 -14.58 -15.19
C THR A 26 -17.77 -15.07 -16.27
N GLN A 27 -18.22 -15.27 -17.51
CA GLN A 27 -17.32 -15.60 -18.63
C GLN A 27 -16.59 -14.37 -19.17
N GLU A 28 -17.24 -13.21 -19.25
CA GLU A 28 -16.59 -11.96 -19.69
C GLU A 28 -15.57 -11.45 -18.67
N VAL A 29 -15.91 -11.50 -17.38
CA VAL A 29 -15.02 -11.24 -16.24
C VAL A 29 -13.87 -12.24 -16.25
N ARG A 30 -14.15 -13.53 -16.51
CA ARG A 30 -13.08 -14.53 -16.68
C ARG A 30 -12.15 -14.18 -17.84
N ALA A 31 -12.70 -13.82 -19.00
CA ALA A 31 -11.91 -13.47 -20.17
C ALA A 31 -11.03 -12.23 -19.93
N GLU A 32 -11.55 -11.22 -19.23
CA GLU A 32 -10.76 -10.03 -18.89
C GLU A 32 -9.71 -10.34 -17.81
N VAL A 33 -10.04 -11.10 -16.76
CA VAL A 33 -9.05 -11.58 -15.77
C VAL A 33 -7.96 -12.40 -16.45
N ASP A 34 -8.32 -13.34 -17.32
CA ASP A 34 -7.35 -14.16 -18.07
C ASP A 34 -6.48 -13.30 -18.98
N LYS A 35 -7.04 -12.28 -19.62
CA LYS A 35 -6.29 -11.32 -20.45
C LYS A 35 -5.32 -10.48 -19.62
N GLN A 36 -5.73 -9.98 -18.46
CA GLN A 36 -4.85 -9.21 -17.56
C GLN A 36 -3.73 -10.08 -16.99
N LEU A 37 -4.04 -11.32 -16.59
CA LEU A 37 -3.02 -12.29 -16.19
C LEU A 37 -2.09 -12.65 -17.34
N ALA A 38 -2.59 -12.77 -18.57
CA ALA A 38 -1.77 -13.03 -19.75
C ALA A 38 -0.81 -11.89 -20.06
N LEU A 39 -1.24 -10.63 -19.93
CA LEU A 39 -0.36 -9.46 -20.06
C LEU A 39 0.79 -9.50 -19.06
N VAL A 40 0.48 -9.82 -17.80
CA VAL A 40 1.49 -9.97 -16.76
C VAL A 40 2.39 -11.18 -17.04
N SER A 41 1.85 -12.28 -17.55
CA SER A 41 2.61 -13.44 -18.01
C SER A 41 3.56 -13.10 -19.16
N GLU A 42 3.16 -12.27 -20.13
CA GLU A 42 4.02 -11.83 -21.24
C GLU A 42 5.21 -11.00 -20.74
N GLN A 43 4.98 -10.14 -19.75
CA GLN A 43 6.03 -9.28 -19.19
C GLN A 43 6.99 -10.04 -18.27
N THR A 44 6.48 -11.01 -17.51
CA THR A 44 7.25 -11.67 -16.43
C THR A 44 7.73 -13.08 -16.80
N GLY A 45 7.07 -13.72 -17.77
CA GLY A 45 7.19 -15.14 -18.06
C GLY A 45 6.55 -16.07 -17.01
N ALA A 46 5.90 -15.52 -15.98
CA ALA A 46 5.25 -16.31 -14.95
C ALA A 46 3.90 -16.85 -15.44
N ILE A 47 3.47 -17.98 -14.89
CA ILE A 47 2.17 -18.58 -15.15
C ILE A 47 1.30 -18.38 -13.91
N PHE A 48 0.09 -17.87 -14.12
CA PHE A 48 -0.92 -17.70 -13.07
C PHE A 48 -2.02 -18.72 -13.24
N LYS A 49 -2.33 -19.47 -12.18
CA LYS A 49 -3.46 -20.40 -12.14
C LYS A 49 -4.36 -20.01 -10.99
N TYR A 50 -5.67 -20.20 -11.11
CA TYR A 50 -6.62 -19.95 -10.03
C TYR A 50 -7.74 -20.99 -10.05
N ALA A 51 -8.26 -21.35 -8.88
CA ALA A 51 -9.28 -22.39 -8.77
C ALA A 51 -10.70 -21.86 -8.98
N GLY A 52 -10.96 -20.63 -8.56
CA GLY A 52 -12.30 -20.04 -8.63
C GLY A 52 -12.26 -18.57 -9.00
N LEU A 53 -13.35 -18.14 -9.65
CA LEU A 53 -13.64 -16.75 -9.95
C LEU A 53 -15.11 -16.52 -9.64
N SER A 54 -15.39 -15.56 -8.78
CA SER A 54 -16.74 -15.13 -8.42
C SER A 54 -16.92 -13.65 -8.73
N ALA A 55 -18.17 -13.28 -8.96
CA ALA A 55 -18.58 -11.94 -9.34
C ALA A 55 -19.91 -11.64 -8.66
N SER A 56 -20.02 -10.47 -8.04
CA SER A 56 -21.22 -10.02 -7.35
C SER A 56 -21.67 -8.67 -7.89
N VAL A 57 -22.88 -8.63 -8.43
CA VAL A 57 -23.52 -7.39 -8.92
C VAL A 57 -23.92 -6.49 -7.75
N ILE A 58 -24.29 -7.07 -6.60
CA ILE A 58 -24.79 -6.33 -5.44
C ILE A 58 -23.65 -5.54 -4.79
N SER A 59 -22.53 -6.20 -4.53
CA SER A 59 -21.33 -5.56 -3.98
C SER A 59 -20.45 -4.91 -5.06
N LYS A 60 -20.77 -5.09 -6.35
CA LYS A 60 -19.88 -4.74 -7.47
C LYS A 60 -18.46 -5.27 -7.23
N SER A 61 -18.34 -6.55 -6.85
CA SER A 61 -17.05 -7.15 -6.51
C SER A 61 -16.69 -8.36 -7.35
N VAL A 62 -15.39 -8.53 -7.60
CA VAL A 62 -14.75 -9.69 -8.23
C VAL A 62 -13.91 -10.38 -7.17
N GLU A 63 -13.95 -11.70 -7.11
CA GLU A 63 -13.04 -12.46 -6.26
C GLU A 63 -12.37 -13.59 -7.05
N ILE A 64 -11.04 -13.60 -7.04
CA ILE A 64 -10.21 -14.73 -7.51
C ILE A 64 -9.82 -15.55 -6.28
N THR A 65 -10.03 -16.86 -6.32
CA THR A 65 -9.71 -17.77 -5.20
C THR A 65 -8.66 -18.81 -5.57
N ASN A 66 -7.78 -19.09 -4.61
CA ASN A 66 -6.68 -20.03 -4.69
C ASN A 66 -5.79 -19.79 -5.93
N MET A 67 -5.20 -18.60 -6.00
CA MET A 67 -4.24 -18.28 -7.05
C MET A 67 -2.87 -18.90 -6.73
N GLU A 68 -2.27 -19.55 -7.72
CA GLU A 68 -0.91 -20.05 -7.71
C GLU A 68 -0.08 -19.31 -8.76
N VAL A 69 1.11 -18.88 -8.36
CA VAL A 69 2.08 -18.21 -9.25
C VAL A 69 3.23 -19.15 -9.48
N ILE A 70 3.53 -19.41 -10.75
CA ILE A 70 4.57 -20.35 -11.18
C ILE A 70 5.60 -19.55 -11.98
N SER A 71 6.88 -19.75 -11.68
CA SER A 71 7.97 -19.06 -12.37
C SER A 71 8.10 -19.53 -13.84
N PRO A 72 8.82 -18.77 -14.70
CA PRO A 72 9.12 -19.22 -16.06
C PRO A 72 9.85 -20.57 -16.11
N GLU A 73 10.60 -20.89 -15.05
CA GLU A 73 11.33 -22.15 -14.90
C GLU A 73 10.45 -23.32 -14.41
N GLY A 74 9.18 -23.06 -14.08
CA GLY A 74 8.21 -24.06 -13.62
C GLY A 74 8.15 -24.27 -12.11
N ASP A 75 8.89 -23.49 -11.32
CA ASP A 75 8.86 -23.55 -9.85
C ASP A 75 7.62 -22.80 -9.31
N ASN A 76 6.96 -23.33 -8.29
CA ASN A 76 5.95 -22.56 -7.55
C ASN A 76 6.63 -21.39 -6.84
N VAL A 77 6.07 -20.19 -6.98
CA VAL A 77 6.60 -18.95 -6.40
C VAL A 77 5.78 -18.51 -5.21
N ALA A 78 4.46 -18.48 -5.36
CA ALA A 78 3.55 -17.97 -4.34
C ALA A 78 2.17 -18.59 -4.45
N LYS A 79 1.43 -18.53 -3.34
CA LYS A 79 0.02 -18.90 -3.23
C LYS A 79 -0.76 -17.77 -2.58
N ILE A 80 -1.99 -17.59 -3.03
CA ILE A 80 -2.89 -16.54 -2.57
C ILE A 80 -4.26 -17.16 -2.39
N GLN A 81 -4.82 -17.04 -1.19
CA GLN A 81 -6.12 -17.64 -0.91
C GLN A 81 -7.24 -16.88 -1.63
N SER A 82 -7.25 -15.56 -1.53
CA SER A 82 -8.21 -14.75 -2.28
C SER A 82 -7.63 -13.38 -2.66
N ILE A 83 -8.10 -12.87 -3.79
CA ILE A 83 -7.94 -11.48 -4.22
C ILE A 83 -9.34 -10.98 -4.53
N GLU A 84 -9.83 -9.98 -3.79
CA GLU A 84 -11.13 -9.36 -4.00
C GLU A 84 -10.96 -7.89 -4.38
N ILE A 85 -11.81 -7.43 -5.29
CA ILE A 85 -11.86 -6.06 -5.76
C ILE A 85 -13.30 -5.61 -5.70
N THR A 86 -13.56 -4.52 -4.99
CA THR A 86 -14.90 -3.99 -4.80
C THR A 86 -15.01 -2.61 -5.43
N GLY A 87 -16.14 -2.35 -6.08
CA GLY A 87 -16.51 -1.01 -6.56
C GLY A 87 -15.72 -0.52 -7.78
N TYR A 88 -14.93 -1.36 -8.44
CA TYR A 88 -14.24 -0.97 -9.66
C TYR A 88 -15.26 -0.63 -10.79
N ASP A 89 -15.09 0.53 -11.41
CA ASP A 89 -15.87 1.00 -12.57
C ASP A 89 -14.89 1.69 -13.53
N PRO A 90 -14.72 1.21 -14.78
CA PRO A 90 -13.78 1.83 -15.72
C PRO A 90 -14.28 3.17 -16.28
N ASP A 91 -15.57 3.43 -16.21
CA ASP A 91 -16.18 4.60 -16.82
C ASP A 91 -16.37 5.75 -15.81
N ASN A 92 -16.45 5.44 -14.52
CA ASN A 92 -16.78 6.37 -13.44
C ASN A 92 -15.85 6.22 -12.23
N ILE A 93 -15.79 7.25 -11.40
CA ILE A 93 -15.16 7.17 -10.07
C ILE A 93 -16.22 6.67 -9.09
N SER A 94 -16.04 5.45 -8.58
CA SER A 94 -16.97 4.89 -7.60
C SER A 94 -16.84 5.59 -6.23
N PRO A 95 -17.95 5.72 -5.47
CA PRO A 95 -17.91 6.28 -4.12
C PRO A 95 -17.05 5.47 -3.14
N HIS A 96 -16.90 4.18 -3.40
CA HIS A 96 -16.05 3.27 -2.64
C HIS A 96 -15.36 2.31 -3.60
N THR A 97 -14.04 2.15 -3.44
CA THR A 97 -13.27 1.09 -4.08
C THR A 97 -12.40 0.39 -3.04
N SER A 98 -12.29 -0.94 -3.13
CA SER A 98 -11.38 -1.70 -2.26
C SER A 98 -10.61 -2.77 -3.05
N PHE A 99 -9.43 -3.08 -2.54
CA PHE A 99 -8.56 -4.16 -2.99
C PHE A 99 -8.11 -4.96 -1.77
N ASP A 100 -8.46 -6.24 -1.75
CA ASP A 100 -8.25 -7.13 -0.64
C ASP A 100 -7.46 -8.36 -1.11
N VAL A 101 -6.31 -8.63 -0.49
CA VAL A 101 -5.55 -9.87 -0.69
C VAL A 101 -5.52 -10.60 0.64
N LYS A 102 -5.93 -11.87 0.64
CA LYS A 102 -5.89 -12.72 1.83
C LYS A 102 -4.91 -13.86 1.66
N SER A 103 -4.13 -14.05 2.71
CA SER A 103 -3.18 -15.15 2.86
C SER A 103 -2.24 -15.31 1.67
N PHE A 104 -1.64 -14.21 1.21
CA PHE A 104 -0.51 -14.27 0.29
C PHE A 104 0.68 -14.92 1.01
N GLN A 105 1.32 -15.92 0.41
CA GLN A 105 2.49 -16.57 0.96
C GLN A 105 3.43 -17.01 -0.15
N PHE A 106 4.74 -16.86 0.06
CA PHE A 106 5.73 -17.48 -0.82
C PHE A 106 5.71 -19.01 -0.68
N ASP A 107 5.91 -19.72 -1.79
CA ASP A 107 6.15 -21.15 -1.72
C ASP A 107 7.45 -21.41 -0.93
N LYS A 108 7.48 -22.47 -0.11
CA LYS A 108 8.61 -22.76 0.77
C LYS A 108 9.91 -22.98 0.00
N ASP A 109 9.82 -23.67 -1.14
CA ASP A 109 10.99 -23.97 -1.96
C ASP A 109 11.50 -22.72 -2.66
N PHE A 110 10.61 -21.78 -2.97
CA PHE A 110 10.98 -20.47 -3.49
C PHE A 110 11.60 -19.57 -2.41
N ALA A 111 10.99 -19.52 -1.22
CA ALA A 111 11.49 -18.75 -0.09
C ALA A 111 12.92 -19.16 0.29
N ALA A 112 13.23 -20.46 0.26
CA ALA A 112 14.57 -21.00 0.52
C ALA A 112 15.62 -20.61 -0.56
N LYS A 113 15.18 -20.19 -1.75
CA LYS A 113 16.05 -19.73 -2.86
C LYS A 113 16.18 -18.20 -2.89
N LEU A 114 15.59 -17.47 -1.94
CA LEU A 114 15.73 -16.03 -1.84
C LEU A 114 17.18 -15.66 -1.45
N PRO A 115 17.62 -14.43 -1.77
CA PRO A 115 18.94 -13.95 -1.37
C PRO A 115 19.22 -14.17 0.12
N ALA A 116 20.46 -14.48 0.48
CA ALA A 116 20.84 -14.85 1.85
C ALA A 116 20.63 -13.71 2.89
N ASP A 117 20.50 -12.47 2.43
CA ASP A 117 20.17 -11.29 3.23
C ASP A 117 18.65 -11.15 3.51
N THR A 118 17.81 -11.94 2.84
CA THR A 118 16.36 -11.95 3.06
C THR A 118 16.03 -12.40 4.47
N ASN A 119 15.12 -11.69 5.14
CA ASN A 119 14.63 -12.11 6.45
C ASN A 119 13.70 -13.32 6.31
N GLU A 120 14.11 -14.49 6.83
CA GLU A 120 13.36 -15.75 6.73
C GLU A 120 11.97 -15.66 7.39
N MET A 121 11.84 -14.88 8.46
CA MET A 121 10.56 -14.70 9.16
C MET A 121 9.54 -14.01 8.26
N LEU A 122 9.95 -12.95 7.55
CA LEU A 122 9.12 -12.29 6.55
C LEU A 122 8.90 -13.17 5.33
N ALA A 123 9.95 -13.82 4.81
CA ALA A 123 9.83 -14.67 3.62
C ALA A 123 8.85 -15.85 3.80
N SER A 124 8.68 -16.33 5.03
CA SER A 124 7.77 -17.44 5.35
C SER A 124 6.39 -16.98 5.86
N ALA A 125 6.20 -15.69 6.08
CA ALA A 125 4.96 -15.12 6.62
C ALA A 125 3.81 -15.25 5.63
N SER A 126 2.59 -15.28 6.18
CA SER A 126 1.37 -15.09 5.43
C SER A 126 0.95 -13.63 5.55
N TYR A 127 0.52 -13.04 4.44
CA TYR A 127 0.20 -11.62 4.35
C TYR A 127 -1.26 -11.40 3.97
N ASP A 128 -1.94 -10.56 4.74
CA ASP A 128 -3.18 -9.94 4.32
C ASP A 128 -2.91 -8.47 3.96
N LEU A 129 -3.46 -8.02 2.84
CA LEU A 129 -3.41 -6.63 2.40
C LEU A 129 -4.84 -6.15 2.17
N HIS A 130 -5.17 -4.98 2.70
CA HIS A 130 -6.39 -4.27 2.41
C HIS A 130 -6.04 -2.86 2.00
N SER A 131 -6.61 -2.39 0.89
CA SER A 131 -6.54 -1.00 0.47
C SER A 131 -7.94 -0.53 0.10
N SER A 132 -8.35 0.66 0.55
CA SER A 132 -9.61 1.25 0.13
C SER A 132 -9.49 2.73 -0.15
N LEU A 133 -10.40 3.22 -0.98
CA LEU A 133 -10.60 4.62 -1.31
C LEU A 133 -12.10 4.90 -1.23
N ASP A 134 -12.48 5.76 -0.30
CA ASP A 134 -13.79 6.39 -0.25
C ASP A 134 -13.69 7.76 -0.93
N TYR A 135 -14.59 8.07 -1.85
CA TYR A 135 -14.66 9.34 -2.56
C TYR A 135 -16.06 9.94 -2.49
N ASP A 136 -16.14 11.18 -2.04
CA ASP A 136 -17.37 11.97 -2.05
C ASP A 136 -17.30 13.00 -3.18
N GLU A 137 -18.09 12.79 -4.24
CA GLU A 137 -18.15 13.68 -5.39
C GLU A 137 -18.68 15.08 -5.04
N GLN A 138 -19.56 15.21 -4.04
CA GLN A 138 -20.17 16.49 -3.68
C GLN A 138 -19.19 17.39 -2.95
N SER A 139 -18.46 16.82 -1.97
CA SER A 139 -17.45 17.57 -1.21
C SER A 139 -16.09 17.58 -1.91
N GLY A 140 -15.83 16.65 -2.82
CA GLY A 140 -14.50 16.43 -3.40
C GLY A 140 -13.50 15.89 -2.39
N ASN A 141 -13.96 15.28 -1.29
CA ASN A 141 -13.10 14.66 -0.30
C ASN A 141 -12.82 13.20 -0.68
N SER A 142 -11.67 12.71 -0.25
CA SER A 142 -11.38 11.29 -0.29
C SER A 142 -10.70 10.82 1.00
N ASP A 143 -10.91 9.56 1.33
CA ASP A 143 -10.25 8.88 2.45
C ASP A 143 -9.63 7.58 1.92
N VAL A 144 -8.32 7.44 2.16
CA VAL A 144 -7.53 6.27 1.73
C VAL A 144 -7.12 5.49 2.95
N VAL A 145 -7.33 4.18 2.91
CA VAL A 145 -6.93 3.24 3.98
C VAL A 145 -6.03 2.18 3.38
N VAL A 146 -4.91 1.88 4.03
CA VAL A 146 -4.02 0.77 3.67
C VAL A 146 -3.69 -0.01 4.93
N LYS A 147 -3.91 -1.32 4.91
CA LYS A 147 -3.58 -2.24 6.00
C LYS A 147 -2.78 -3.40 5.44
N LEU A 148 -1.63 -3.67 6.04
CA LEU A 148 -0.78 -4.80 5.70
C LEU A 148 -0.53 -5.60 6.98
N ASP A 149 -0.91 -6.85 7.01
CA ASP A 149 -0.75 -7.74 8.15
C ASP A 149 0.16 -8.90 7.77
N ALA A 150 1.39 -8.88 8.27
CA ALA A 150 2.27 -10.03 8.26
C ALA A 150 1.94 -10.88 9.49
N LYS A 151 1.15 -11.95 9.26
CA LYS A 151 0.55 -12.77 10.32
C LYS A 151 1.58 -13.21 11.35
N ASP A 152 1.21 -13.10 12.62
CA ASP A 152 2.00 -13.42 13.81
C ASP A 152 3.28 -12.58 14.00
N ILE A 153 3.56 -11.60 13.12
CA ILE A 153 4.77 -10.78 13.18
C ILE A 153 4.39 -9.34 13.47
N VAL A 154 3.77 -8.66 12.50
CA VAL A 154 3.51 -7.22 12.57
C VAL A 154 2.38 -6.82 11.63
N SER A 155 1.57 -5.87 12.08
CA SER A 155 0.58 -5.20 11.25
C SER A 155 0.92 -3.73 11.08
N PHE A 156 0.79 -3.23 9.86
CA PHE A 156 0.92 -1.84 9.46
C PHE A 156 -0.46 -1.33 9.04
N ASN A 157 -0.88 -0.18 9.53
CA ASN A 157 -2.05 0.53 9.01
C ASN A 157 -1.68 1.98 8.69
N MET A 158 -2.26 2.50 7.62
CA MET A 158 -2.19 3.89 7.21
C MET A 158 -3.57 4.37 6.83
N ASP A 159 -3.91 5.57 7.28
CA ASP A 159 -5.13 6.27 6.89
C ASP A 159 -4.75 7.67 6.43
N MET A 160 -5.34 8.14 5.33
CA MET A 160 -5.09 9.47 4.78
C MET A 160 -6.39 10.10 4.28
N GLY A 161 -6.78 11.19 4.91
CA GLY A 161 -7.88 12.03 4.45
C GLY A 161 -7.37 13.17 3.58
N LEU A 162 -7.97 13.34 2.41
CA LEU A 162 -7.70 14.42 1.46
C LEU A 162 -9.00 15.20 1.20
N ALA A 163 -8.84 16.48 0.90
CA ALA A 163 -9.85 17.37 0.34
C ALA A 163 -9.39 17.84 -1.04
N ASN A 164 -10.34 18.35 -1.82
CA ASN A 164 -10.12 18.81 -3.18
C ASN A 164 -9.51 17.73 -4.11
N SER A 165 -9.86 16.47 -3.89
CA SER A 165 -9.32 15.31 -4.61
C SER A 165 -9.94 15.10 -5.99
N LYS A 166 -10.99 15.85 -6.36
CA LYS A 166 -11.66 15.73 -7.67
C LYS A 166 -10.68 15.76 -8.85
N ALA A 167 -9.74 16.70 -8.86
CA ALA A 167 -8.76 16.79 -9.94
C ALA A 167 -7.88 15.54 -10.04
N LEU A 168 -7.55 14.91 -8.91
CA LEU A 168 -6.78 13.66 -8.86
C LEU A 168 -7.63 12.48 -9.34
N MET A 169 -8.89 12.41 -8.92
CA MET A 169 -9.80 11.36 -9.34
C MET A 169 -10.10 11.43 -10.85
N ASP A 170 -10.36 12.63 -11.37
CA ASP A 170 -10.58 12.86 -12.80
C ASP A 170 -9.32 12.50 -13.61
N ALA A 171 -8.12 12.82 -13.11
CA ALA A 171 -6.86 12.44 -13.74
C ALA A 171 -6.64 10.92 -13.72
N SER A 172 -6.95 10.24 -12.60
CA SER A 172 -6.86 8.79 -12.47
C SER A 172 -7.79 8.08 -13.48
N LEU A 173 -9.02 8.56 -13.61
CA LEU A 173 -9.98 8.04 -14.57
C LEU A 173 -9.51 8.24 -16.02
N ALA A 174 -8.99 9.44 -16.35
CA ALA A 174 -8.44 9.72 -17.68
C ALA A 174 -7.25 8.82 -18.04
N ILE A 175 -6.35 8.57 -17.07
CA ILE A 175 -5.22 7.65 -17.24
C ILE A 175 -5.71 6.22 -17.45
N SER A 176 -6.69 5.78 -16.66
CA SER A 176 -7.26 4.43 -16.78
C SER A 176 -7.89 4.22 -18.16
N LYS A 177 -8.66 5.18 -18.67
CA LYS A 177 -9.25 5.14 -20.01
C LYS A 177 -8.18 5.11 -21.11
N ALA A 178 -7.16 5.95 -21.01
CA ALA A 178 -6.05 5.95 -21.97
C ALA A 178 -5.28 4.62 -22.00
N GLN A 179 -5.09 3.97 -20.84
CA GLN A 179 -4.47 2.65 -20.75
C GLN A 179 -5.36 1.56 -21.36
N GLN A 180 -6.68 1.62 -21.13
CA GLN A 180 -7.62 0.69 -21.74
C GLN A 180 -7.66 0.82 -23.27
N GLU A 181 -7.65 2.05 -23.78
CA GLU A 181 -7.62 2.33 -25.23
C GLU A 181 -6.31 1.88 -25.89
N ALA A 182 -5.17 2.04 -25.19
CA ALA A 182 -3.87 1.58 -25.67
C ALA A 182 -3.77 0.03 -25.71
N GLY A 183 -4.57 -0.67 -24.92
CA GLY A 183 -4.58 -2.13 -24.84
C GLY A 183 -3.20 -2.70 -24.53
N ASN A 184 -2.68 -3.57 -25.40
CA ASN A 184 -1.38 -4.22 -25.23
C ASN A 184 -0.19 -3.34 -25.69
N GLN A 185 -0.43 -2.12 -26.19
CA GLN A 185 0.65 -1.24 -26.62
C GLN A 185 1.20 -0.42 -25.45
N PRO A 186 2.53 -0.40 -25.24
CA PRO A 186 3.11 0.51 -24.27
C PRO A 186 2.81 1.95 -24.69
N LEU A 187 2.50 2.80 -23.70
CA LEU A 187 2.30 4.23 -23.92
C LEU A 187 3.57 4.83 -24.53
N THR A 188 3.40 5.84 -25.37
CA THR A 188 4.55 6.61 -25.87
C THR A 188 5.13 7.44 -24.72
N TYR A 189 6.42 7.76 -24.80
CA TYR A 189 7.08 8.63 -23.82
C TYR A 189 6.36 9.99 -23.67
N GLU A 190 5.81 10.53 -24.76
CA GLU A 190 5.03 11.77 -24.73
C GLU A 190 3.74 11.60 -23.93
N GLN A 191 3.03 10.48 -24.10
CA GLN A 191 1.83 10.16 -23.32
C GLN A 191 2.17 9.95 -21.83
N GLU A 192 3.26 9.24 -21.51
CA GLU A 192 3.71 9.07 -20.12
C GLU A 192 4.02 10.42 -19.45
N LEU A 193 4.72 11.32 -20.16
CA LEU A 193 5.05 12.65 -19.65
C LEU A 193 3.79 13.51 -19.43
N GLN A 194 2.80 13.42 -20.34
CA GLN A 194 1.52 14.10 -20.17
C GLN A 194 0.76 13.57 -18.95
N GLN A 195 0.70 12.25 -18.76
CA GLN A 195 0.07 11.63 -17.59
C GLN A 195 0.76 12.07 -16.29
N GLN A 196 2.10 12.05 -16.25
CA GLN A 196 2.86 12.53 -15.11
C GLN A 196 2.55 14.00 -14.79
N THR A 197 2.48 14.85 -15.82
CA THR A 197 2.14 16.27 -15.67
C THR A 197 0.75 16.46 -15.09
N LEU A 198 -0.25 15.70 -15.59
CA LEU A 198 -1.63 15.74 -15.08
C LEU A 198 -1.68 15.35 -13.60
N VAL A 199 -1.02 14.26 -13.21
CA VAL A 199 -0.97 13.82 -11.81
C VAL A 199 -0.28 14.86 -10.93
N MET A 200 0.84 15.43 -11.37
CA MET A 200 1.54 16.47 -10.61
C MET A 200 0.68 17.72 -10.39
N GLN A 201 -0.05 18.16 -11.43
CA GLN A 201 -0.97 19.29 -11.33
C GLN A 201 -2.18 19.00 -10.44
N ALA A 202 -2.66 17.76 -10.42
CA ALA A 202 -3.71 17.34 -9.50
C ALA A 202 -3.20 17.31 -8.06
N MET A 203 -2.02 16.70 -7.83
CA MET A 203 -1.39 16.62 -6.51
C MET A 203 -1.11 17.98 -5.89
N SER A 204 -0.74 18.98 -6.68
CA SER A 204 -0.46 20.33 -6.15
C SER A 204 -1.70 21.05 -5.61
N LYS A 205 -2.91 20.59 -5.98
CA LYS A 205 -4.19 21.12 -5.51
C LYS A 205 -4.76 20.36 -4.32
N LEU A 206 -4.20 19.20 -3.99
CA LEU A 206 -4.68 18.39 -2.87
C LEU A 206 -4.44 19.11 -1.56
N GLU A 207 -5.48 19.09 -0.74
CA GLU A 207 -5.45 19.61 0.62
C GLU A 207 -5.48 18.42 1.57
N PRO A 208 -4.40 18.13 2.31
CA PRO A 208 -4.43 17.03 3.24
C PRO A 208 -5.26 17.43 4.47
N ARG A 209 -6.12 16.52 4.94
CA ARG A 209 -6.94 16.72 6.15
C ARG A 209 -6.33 15.98 7.34
N ASN A 210 -5.98 14.73 7.13
CA ASN A 210 -5.38 13.90 8.17
C ASN A 210 -4.44 12.87 7.55
N VAL A 211 -3.48 12.45 8.36
CA VAL A 211 -2.64 11.28 8.08
C VAL A 211 -2.46 10.54 9.38
N SER A 212 -2.63 9.23 9.35
CA SER A 212 -2.29 8.37 10.47
C SER A 212 -1.53 7.15 9.98
N PHE A 213 -0.64 6.67 10.83
CA PHE A 213 0.15 5.48 10.66
C PHE A 213 0.17 4.73 11.98
N SER A 214 0.04 3.41 11.92
CA SER A 214 0.24 2.55 13.08
C SER A 214 1.01 1.29 12.70
N LEU A 215 1.86 0.86 13.62
CA LEU A 215 2.58 -0.40 13.60
C LEU A 215 2.20 -1.13 14.88
N ASN A 216 1.70 -2.36 14.77
CA ASN A 216 1.34 -3.16 15.94
C ASN A 216 2.04 -4.51 15.86
N ASN A 217 2.60 -4.95 16.98
CA ASN A 217 3.17 -6.27 17.14
C ASN A 217 2.08 -7.32 17.11
N GLN A 218 2.21 -8.30 16.22
CA GLN A 218 1.30 -9.45 16.11
C GLN A 218 1.88 -10.71 16.78
N GLY A 219 3.05 -10.59 17.41
CA GLY A 219 3.67 -11.66 18.21
C GLY A 219 5.19 -11.64 18.13
N LYS A 220 5.74 -11.46 16.92
CA LYS A 220 7.18 -11.62 16.64
C LYS A 220 7.89 -10.34 16.18
N LEU A 221 7.33 -9.15 16.40
CA LEU A 221 7.99 -7.89 16.02
C LEU A 221 9.38 -7.75 16.66
N LYS A 222 9.51 -8.14 17.94
CA LYS A 222 10.80 -8.13 18.64
C LYS A 222 11.82 -9.04 17.98
N ASP A 223 11.45 -10.28 17.68
CA ASP A 223 12.33 -11.25 17.04
C ASP A 223 12.74 -10.80 15.63
N LEU A 224 11.80 -10.21 14.88
CA LEU A 224 12.07 -9.59 13.57
C LEU A 224 13.13 -8.49 13.69
N LEU A 225 12.94 -7.57 14.64
CA LEU A 225 13.85 -6.45 14.84
C LEU A 225 15.22 -6.91 15.32
N SER A 226 15.27 -7.85 16.27
CA SER A 226 16.53 -8.45 16.73
C SER A 226 17.30 -9.12 15.59
N SER A 227 16.61 -9.91 14.75
CA SER A 227 17.22 -10.56 13.59
C SER A 227 17.83 -9.55 12.60
N GLU A 228 17.17 -8.40 12.38
CA GLU A 228 17.68 -7.38 11.47
C GLU A 228 18.83 -6.57 12.08
N LEU A 229 18.79 -6.30 13.38
CA LEU A 229 19.89 -5.64 14.09
C LEU A 229 21.15 -6.52 14.15
N GLU A 230 21.00 -7.83 14.34
CA GLU A 230 22.12 -8.78 14.36
C GLU A 230 22.90 -8.77 13.04
N LYS A 231 22.22 -8.66 11.90
CA LYS A 231 22.87 -8.50 10.58
C LYS A 231 23.72 -7.22 10.49
N GLN A 232 23.35 -6.20 11.25
CA GLN A 232 24.08 -4.93 11.34
C GLN A 232 25.13 -4.95 12.47
N GLY A 233 25.32 -6.09 13.15
CA GLY A 233 26.23 -6.22 14.29
C GLY A 233 25.76 -5.44 15.52
N MET A 234 24.46 -5.20 15.64
CA MET A 234 23.84 -4.42 16.71
C MET A 234 22.88 -5.29 17.54
N THR A 235 22.78 -4.98 18.83
CA THR A 235 21.78 -5.56 19.75
C THR A 235 20.61 -4.61 19.94
N LEU A 236 19.49 -5.13 20.46
CA LEU A 236 18.33 -4.30 20.78
C LEU A 236 18.69 -3.20 21.79
N GLU A 237 19.47 -3.55 22.82
CA GLU A 237 19.90 -2.62 23.86
C GLU A 237 20.77 -1.50 23.29
N GLN A 238 21.64 -1.80 22.32
CA GLN A 238 22.43 -0.79 21.63
C GLN A 238 21.54 0.14 20.80
N MET A 239 20.51 -0.39 20.13
CA MET A 239 19.54 0.43 19.39
C MET A 239 18.76 1.35 20.32
N GLU A 240 18.29 0.87 21.47
CA GLU A 240 17.63 1.69 22.49
C GLU A 240 18.55 2.82 23.00
N LEU A 241 19.82 2.51 23.27
CA LEU A 241 20.80 3.51 23.70
C LEU A 241 21.07 4.55 22.62
N MET A 242 21.17 4.14 21.36
CA MET A 242 21.36 5.05 20.22
C MET A 242 20.14 5.95 20.04
N LEU A 243 18.93 5.42 20.15
CA LEU A 243 17.70 6.19 20.10
C LEU A 243 17.68 7.24 21.21
N GLN A 244 17.99 6.86 22.45
CA GLN A 244 18.04 7.80 23.57
C GLN A 244 19.05 8.94 23.32
N GLN A 245 20.22 8.64 22.78
CA GLN A 245 21.22 9.66 22.45
C GLN A 245 20.77 10.59 21.33
N GLN A 246 20.10 10.05 20.30
CA GLN A 246 19.55 10.85 19.21
C GLN A 246 18.43 11.77 19.70
N LEU A 247 17.53 11.27 20.55
CA LEU A 247 16.43 12.06 21.11
C LEU A 247 16.91 13.21 22.00
N GLN A 248 18.06 13.07 22.67
CA GLN A 248 18.66 14.17 23.43
C GLN A 248 19.15 15.33 22.56
N GLN A 249 19.47 15.06 21.29
CA GLN A 249 19.97 16.07 20.34
C GLN A 249 18.89 16.50 19.33
N ALA A 250 17.79 15.75 19.23
CA ALA A 250 16.72 16.02 18.28
C ALA A 250 15.80 17.14 18.79
N PRO A 251 15.37 18.06 17.90
CA PRO A 251 14.35 19.04 18.24
C PRO A 251 12.97 18.38 18.22
N VAL A 252 12.66 17.60 19.26
CA VAL A 252 11.35 16.94 19.48
C VAL A 252 10.77 17.38 20.83
N THR A 253 9.45 17.27 21.00
CA THR A 253 8.82 17.52 22.30
C THR A 253 9.11 16.36 23.26
N GLN A 254 8.98 16.61 24.56
CA GLN A 254 9.18 15.58 25.59
C GLN A 254 8.23 14.40 25.38
N ASP A 255 6.94 14.67 25.13
CA ASP A 255 5.92 13.64 24.91
C ASP A 255 6.27 12.72 23.73
N ILE A 256 6.78 13.29 22.63
CA ILE A 256 7.23 12.50 21.46
C ILE A 256 8.45 11.65 21.82
N ALA A 257 9.44 12.22 22.53
CA ALA A 257 10.61 11.49 22.96
C ALA A 257 10.25 10.32 23.90
N GLU A 258 9.28 10.51 24.80
CA GLU A 258 8.77 9.48 25.70
C GLU A 258 8.03 8.39 24.93
N ALA A 259 7.17 8.73 23.96
CA ALA A 259 6.47 7.77 23.11
C ALA A 259 7.45 6.91 22.29
N LEU A 260 8.44 7.52 21.65
CA LEU A 260 9.47 6.80 20.89
C LEU A 260 10.31 5.88 21.79
N THR A 261 10.69 6.36 22.98
CA THR A 261 11.45 5.57 23.95
C THR A 261 10.64 4.39 24.50
N SER A 262 9.34 4.60 24.75
CA SER A 262 8.44 3.57 25.28
C SER A 262 8.22 2.47 24.24
N PHE A 263 7.94 2.85 22.99
CA PHE A 263 7.87 1.89 21.90
C PHE A 263 9.17 1.10 21.71
N ALA A 264 10.35 1.75 21.72
CA ALA A 264 11.61 1.05 21.53
C ALA A 264 11.89 -0.02 22.60
N LYS A 265 11.42 0.21 23.83
CA LYS A 265 11.55 -0.74 24.96
C LYS A 265 10.50 -1.86 24.91
N GLY A 266 9.26 -1.54 24.56
CA GLY A 266 8.14 -2.47 24.62
C GLY A 266 7.90 -3.23 23.31
N LEU A 267 8.06 -2.55 22.18
CA LEU A 267 7.78 -3.02 20.81
C LEU A 267 6.37 -3.60 20.69
N ASN A 268 5.38 -3.01 21.37
CA ASN A 268 3.99 -3.47 21.34
C ASN A 268 3.21 -2.75 20.24
N SER A 269 3.21 -1.43 20.28
CA SER A 269 2.54 -0.63 19.26
C SER A 269 3.15 0.75 19.13
N PHE A 270 3.17 1.27 17.92
CA PHE A 270 3.58 2.63 17.61
C PHE A 270 2.55 3.27 16.70
N SER A 271 2.12 4.48 17.01
CA SER A 271 1.19 5.22 16.17
C SER A 271 1.57 6.69 16.09
N VAL A 272 1.39 7.24 14.89
CA VAL A 272 1.57 8.65 14.59
C VAL A 272 0.32 9.12 13.88
N SER A 273 -0.29 10.20 14.35
CA SER A 273 -1.41 10.83 13.66
C SER A 273 -1.26 12.34 13.65
N ALA A 274 -1.66 12.96 12.54
CA ALA A 274 -1.63 14.41 12.38
C ALA A 274 -2.94 14.86 11.74
N LYS A 275 -3.46 16.00 12.20
CA LYS A 275 -4.57 16.72 11.56
C LYS A 275 -4.00 17.97 10.92
N LEU A 276 -3.96 17.97 9.61
CA LEU A 276 -3.30 18.99 8.82
C LEU A 276 -4.24 20.19 8.65
N PRO A 277 -3.71 21.42 8.54
CA PRO A 277 -4.56 22.60 8.48
C PRO A 277 -5.48 22.60 7.26
N GLU A 278 -6.77 22.82 7.49
CA GLU A 278 -7.79 22.89 6.45
C GLU A 278 -7.52 24.04 5.46
N GLY A 279 -7.89 23.85 4.18
CA GLY A 279 -7.77 24.87 3.16
C GLY A 279 -6.34 25.16 2.69
N LYS A 280 -5.35 24.35 3.11
CA LYS A 280 -3.96 24.47 2.67
C LYS A 280 -3.59 23.30 1.79
N THR A 281 -2.92 23.58 0.68
CA THR A 281 -2.35 22.56 -0.19
C THR A 281 -1.18 21.84 0.49
N MET A 282 -0.85 20.64 0.02
CA MET A 282 0.35 19.90 0.45
C MET A 282 1.62 20.76 0.42
N MET A 283 1.76 21.62 -0.60
CA MET A 283 2.93 22.50 -0.75
C MET A 283 2.99 23.57 0.34
N GLU A 284 1.86 24.23 0.63
CA GLU A 284 1.79 25.25 1.68
C GLU A 284 2.01 24.65 3.07
N VAL A 285 1.45 23.47 3.32
CA VAL A 285 1.70 22.72 4.55
C VAL A 285 3.18 22.41 4.69
N ASN A 286 3.81 21.83 3.66
CA ASN A 286 5.24 21.50 3.68
C ASN A 286 6.13 22.74 3.90
N GLN A 287 5.81 23.87 3.26
CA GLN A 287 6.54 25.13 3.47
C GLN A 287 6.43 25.61 4.93
N HIS A 288 5.25 25.51 5.55
CA HIS A 288 5.09 25.87 6.95
C HIS A 288 5.84 24.92 7.89
N ILE A 289 5.82 23.61 7.62
CA ILE A 289 6.62 22.63 8.37
C ILE A 289 8.09 23.01 8.31
N MET A 290 8.62 23.35 7.13
CA MET A 290 10.02 23.77 6.95
C MET A 290 10.37 25.05 7.73
N MET A 291 9.44 25.99 7.87
CA MET A 291 9.64 27.20 8.69
C MET A 291 9.63 26.91 10.20
N LEU A 292 9.00 25.82 10.61
CA LEU A 292 8.92 25.38 12.01
C LEU A 292 10.00 24.35 12.38
N VAL A 293 10.91 24.02 11.46
CA VAL A 293 12.06 23.15 11.74
C VAL A 293 12.91 23.78 12.85
N GLY A 294 13.01 23.08 13.99
CA GLY A 294 13.67 23.58 15.21
C GLY A 294 12.72 24.19 16.25
N GLN A 295 11.41 24.25 15.97
CA GLN A 295 10.37 24.68 16.91
C GLN A 295 9.38 23.53 17.15
N PRO A 296 9.78 22.46 17.87
CA PRO A 296 8.98 21.23 17.98
C PRO A 296 7.58 21.45 18.54
N GLU A 297 7.44 22.29 19.57
CA GLU A 297 6.14 22.61 20.19
C GLU A 297 5.17 23.26 19.20
N GLU A 298 5.67 24.21 18.40
CA GLU A 298 4.84 24.90 17.41
C GLU A 298 4.52 24.01 16.22
N LEU A 299 5.46 23.13 15.82
CA LEU A 299 5.22 22.12 14.80
C LEU A 299 4.12 21.14 15.24
N VAL A 300 4.18 20.64 16.47
CA VAL A 300 3.17 19.73 17.04
C VAL A 300 1.80 20.38 17.04
N LYS A 301 1.68 21.64 17.48
CA LYS A 301 0.41 22.38 17.46
C LYS A 301 -0.10 22.62 16.03
N PHE A 302 0.79 22.97 15.10
CA PHE A 302 0.44 23.33 13.73
C PHE A 302 -0.24 22.17 12.99
N ILE A 303 0.28 20.94 13.14
CA ILE A 303 -0.29 19.74 12.49
C ILE A 303 -1.08 18.85 13.45
N ASN A 304 -1.33 19.32 14.67
CA ASN A 304 -1.95 18.55 15.75
C ASN A 304 -1.38 17.12 15.84
N LEU A 305 -0.05 17.04 15.98
CA LEU A 305 0.68 15.78 15.95
C LEU A 305 0.47 15.01 17.26
N GLU A 306 -0.04 13.79 17.15
CA GLU A 306 -0.06 12.82 18.25
C GLU A 306 0.87 11.66 17.91
N VAL A 307 1.78 11.34 18.83
CA VAL A 307 2.65 10.16 18.76
C VAL A 307 2.41 9.33 20.01
N LYS A 308 2.14 8.04 19.83
CA LYS A 308 1.93 7.08 20.93
C LYS A 308 2.81 5.87 20.70
N GLY A 309 3.41 5.36 21.75
CA GLY A 309 4.31 4.22 21.68
C GLY A 309 4.30 3.45 22.98
N ASP A 310 4.12 2.14 22.88
CA ASP A 310 4.04 1.18 23.99
C ASP A 310 4.91 -0.06 23.74
#